data_AF-A0A661R729-F1
#
_entry.id   AF-A0A661R729-F1
#
_cell.length_a   1.000
_cell.length_b   1.000
_cell.length_c   1.000
_cell.angle_alpha   90.00
_cell.angle_beta   90.00
_cell.angle_gamma   90.00
#
_symmetry.space_group_name_H-M   'P 1'
#
loop_
_entity.id
_entity.type
_entity.pdbx_description
1 polymer ?
#
loop_
_entity_poly.entity_id
_entity_poly.type
_entity_poly.pdbx_seq_one_letter_code
_entity_poly.pdbx_strand_id
1 'polypeptide(L)'
;MADFLGYHSEWNLGSPGGWDYQRITQIIGKVVWRKLNEIKPIPVDLDFDHPLLFPVDGFVNMLIQALREREGNHSGLIAVVAEEETLKTVTENRNLAKRLNTTDGISGALMAPQELELKGGRVCWRGRPVSLIFLDFNT
;
A
#
# COMPACT_ATOMS: atom_id res chain seq x y z
N MET A 1 -7.28 41.96 -8.19
CA MET A 1 -7.12 40.80 -7.29
C MET A 1 -5.64 40.48 -7.27
N ALA A 2 -5.01 40.46 -6.12
CA ALA A 2 -3.64 39.97 -6.01
C ALA A 2 -3.71 38.44 -5.99
N ASP A 3 -2.96 37.80 -6.88
CA ASP A 3 -2.87 36.34 -6.93
C ASP A 3 -2.33 35.83 -5.57
N PHE A 4 -3.03 34.85 -4.99
CA PHE A 4 -2.59 34.23 -3.73
C PHE A 4 -1.40 33.32 -4.01
N LEU A 5 -0.22 33.68 -3.49
CA LEU A 5 0.98 32.85 -3.50
C LEU A 5 1.08 32.11 -2.16
N GLY A 6 0.81 30.80 -2.16
CA GLY A 6 0.85 29.98 -0.96
C GLY A 6 0.95 28.50 -1.25
N TYR A 7 1.32 27.72 -0.24
CA TYR A 7 1.36 26.27 -0.32
C TYR A 7 0.04 25.68 0.17
N HIS A 8 -0.45 24.67 -0.53
CA HIS A 8 -1.60 23.88 -0.10
C HIS A 8 -1.12 22.52 0.42
N SER A 9 -1.78 22.02 1.46
CA SER A 9 -1.60 20.66 1.95
C SER A 9 -2.97 20.12 2.32
N GLU A 10 -3.18 18.84 2.02
CA GLU A 10 -4.38 18.10 2.35
C GLU A 10 -4.01 16.87 3.17
N TRP A 11 -4.95 16.42 4.00
CA TRP A 11 -4.84 15.15 4.73
C TRP A 11 -5.78 14.14 4.09
N ASN A 12 -5.20 13.18 3.38
CA ASN A 12 -5.95 12.07 2.80
C ASN A 12 -6.12 10.96 3.85
N LEU A 13 -7.35 10.80 4.33
CA LEU A 13 -7.70 9.79 5.34
C LEU A 13 -8.35 8.53 4.74
N GLY A 14 -8.78 8.60 3.49
CA GLY A 14 -9.32 7.47 2.73
C GLY A 14 -8.33 7.03 1.66
N SER A 15 -8.23 5.71 1.44
CA SER A 15 -7.54 5.11 0.28
C SER A 15 -6.17 5.74 -0.04
N PRO A 16 -5.22 5.87 0.91
CA PRO A 16 -4.01 6.68 0.69
C PRO A 16 -3.03 6.00 -0.27
N GLY A 17 -3.24 6.08 -1.58
CA GLY A 17 -2.46 5.41 -2.64
C GLY A 17 -1.02 5.90 -2.84
N GLY A 18 -0.30 5.25 -3.75
CA GLY A 18 1.00 5.71 -4.25
C GLY A 18 2.23 5.21 -3.50
N TRP A 19 2.06 4.36 -2.49
CA TRP A 19 3.16 3.81 -1.70
C TRP A 19 4.13 2.94 -2.53
N ASP A 20 3.62 2.15 -3.48
CA ASP A 20 4.46 1.28 -4.33
C ASP A 20 5.06 2.09 -5.49
N TYR A 21 4.32 3.07 -6.02
CA TYR A 21 4.88 4.01 -6.99
C TYR A 21 6.03 4.84 -6.40
N GLN A 22 5.89 5.31 -5.15
CA GLN A 22 6.96 6.03 -4.46
C GLN A 22 8.22 5.16 -4.33
N ARG A 23 8.08 3.90 -3.92
CA ARG A 23 9.19 2.94 -3.89
C ARG A 23 9.86 2.78 -5.26
N ILE A 24 9.08 2.61 -6.32
CA ILE A 24 9.60 2.45 -7.69
C ILE A 24 10.37 3.71 -8.12
N THR A 25 9.84 4.90 -7.82
CA THR A 25 10.51 6.17 -8.09
C THR A 25 11.86 6.28 -7.38
N GLN A 26 11.97 5.84 -6.11
CA GLN A 26 13.26 5.82 -5.42
C GLN A 26 14.27 4.89 -6.10
N ILE A 27 13.84 3.70 -6.50
CA ILE A 27 14.69 2.73 -7.19
C ILE A 27 15.22 3.31 -8.52
N ILE A 28 14.34 3.94 -9.31
CA ILE A 28 14.71 4.58 -10.56
C ILE A 28 15.65 5.76 -10.29
N GLY A 29 15.30 6.62 -9.33
CA GLY A 29 16.07 7.80 -8.93
C GLY A 29 17.50 7.43 -8.55
N LYS A 30 17.68 6.39 -7.72
CA LYS A 30 18.99 5.87 -7.31
C LYS A 30 19.85 5.46 -8.50
N VAL A 31 19.27 4.74 -9.47
CA VAL A 31 19.98 4.29 -10.67
C VAL A 31 20.40 5.46 -11.55
N VAL A 32 19.49 6.42 -11.76
CA VAL A 32 19.79 7.63 -12.55
C VAL A 32 20.85 8.48 -11.86
N TRP A 33 20.74 8.69 -10.54
CA TRP A 33 21.71 9.46 -9.76
C TRP A 33 23.13 8.90 -9.86
N ARG A 34 23.27 7.58 -9.77
CA ARG A 34 24.56 6.90 -9.96
C ARG A 34 25.14 7.16 -11.35
N LYS A 35 24.32 7.01 -12.40
CA LYS A 35 24.75 7.25 -13.79
C LYS A 35 25.16 8.69 -14.06
N LEU A 36 24.48 9.67 -13.46
CA LEU A 36 24.87 11.08 -13.59
C LEU A 36 26.23 11.34 -12.95
N ASN A 37 26.47 10.79 -11.76
CA ASN A 37 27.74 10.93 -11.04
C ASN A 37 28.91 10.23 -11.74
N GLU A 38 28.66 9.19 -12.55
CA GLU A 38 29.67 8.59 -13.46
C GLU A 38 30.11 9.57 -14.56
N ILE A 39 29.21 10.46 -15.03
CA ILE A 39 29.50 11.43 -16.10
C ILE A 39 30.15 12.69 -15.52
N LYS A 40 29.54 13.25 -14.48
CA LYS A 40 30.01 14.46 -13.80
C LYS A 40 29.67 14.34 -12.33
N PRO A 41 30.66 14.23 -11.43
CA PRO A 41 30.42 14.21 -10.00
C PRO A 41 29.62 15.44 -9.56
N ILE A 42 28.50 15.21 -8.89
CA ILE A 42 27.66 16.23 -8.28
C ILE A 42 27.97 16.20 -6.79
N PRO A 43 28.42 17.31 -6.16
CA PRO A 43 28.85 17.33 -4.77
C PRO A 43 27.67 17.39 -3.79
N VAL A 44 26.71 16.48 -3.98
CA VAL A 44 25.53 16.30 -3.12
C VAL A 44 25.43 14.79 -2.84
N ASP A 45 25.22 14.43 -1.58
CA ASP A 45 24.92 13.05 -1.21
C ASP A 45 23.40 12.90 -1.01
N LEU A 46 22.81 11.92 -1.68
CA LEU A 46 21.37 11.66 -1.62
C LEU A 46 21.14 10.23 -1.14
N ASP A 47 20.41 10.11 -0.03
CA ASP A 47 19.99 8.83 0.51
C ASP A 47 18.66 8.39 -0.13
N PHE A 48 18.77 7.57 -1.18
CA PHE A 48 17.63 6.93 -1.83
C PHE A 48 17.12 5.69 -1.12
N ASP A 49 17.73 5.26 -0.01
CA ASP A 49 17.34 4.07 0.76
C ASP A 49 16.66 4.42 2.10
N HIS A 50 16.49 5.71 2.39
CA HIS A 50 15.89 6.17 3.63
C HIS A 50 14.49 5.56 3.84
N PRO A 51 14.18 4.91 4.99
CA PRO A 51 12.92 4.18 5.18
C PRO A 51 11.65 5.00 4.95
N LEU A 52 11.67 6.31 5.24
CA LEU A 52 10.55 7.22 4.95
C LEU A 52 10.17 7.29 3.46
N LEU A 53 11.09 6.92 2.57
CA LEU A 53 10.88 6.90 1.12
C LEU A 53 10.46 5.52 0.59
N PHE A 54 10.36 4.51 1.48
CA PHE A 54 9.88 3.16 1.20
C PHE A 54 8.67 2.83 2.09
N PRO A 55 7.55 3.55 1.91
CA PRO A 55 6.40 3.45 2.83
C PRO A 55 5.75 2.05 2.82
N VAL A 56 6.01 1.22 1.80
CA VAL A 56 5.41 -0.11 1.64
C VAL A 56 5.61 -0.99 2.86
N ASP A 57 6.82 -0.99 3.44
CA ASP A 57 7.12 -1.82 4.61
C ASP A 57 6.38 -1.33 5.86
N GLY A 58 6.41 -0.02 6.11
CA GLY A 58 5.66 0.58 7.20
C GLY A 58 4.16 0.34 7.08
N PHE A 59 3.63 0.46 5.85
CA PHE A 59 2.22 0.27 5.56
C PHE A 59 1.77 -1.19 5.78
N VAL A 60 2.53 -2.17 5.28
CA VAL A 60 2.25 -3.59 5.52
C VAL A 60 2.30 -3.92 7.02
N ASN A 61 3.31 -3.41 7.74
CA ASN A 61 3.44 -3.62 9.18
C ASN A 61 2.26 -3.03 9.96
N MET A 62 1.79 -1.84 9.57
CA MET A 62 0.61 -1.20 10.17
C MET A 62 -0.64 -2.08 10.00
N LEU A 63 -0.89 -2.63 8.81
CA LEU A 63 -2.04 -3.50 8.57
C LEU A 63 -1.96 -4.80 9.39
N ILE A 64 -0.77 -5.41 9.47
CA ILE A 64 -0.55 -6.61 10.26
C ILE A 64 -0.73 -6.33 11.75
N GLN A 65 -0.22 -5.20 12.24
CA GLN A 65 -0.41 -4.79 13.62
C GLN A 65 -1.89 -4.63 13.95
N ALA A 66 -2.65 -3.90 13.12
CA ALA A 66 -4.08 -3.71 13.31
C ALA A 66 -4.85 -5.05 13.32
N LEU A 67 -4.46 -5.99 12.44
CA LEU A 67 -5.01 -7.34 12.45
C LEU A 67 -4.70 -8.07 13.76
N ARG A 68 -3.44 -8.03 14.23
CA ARG A 68 -3.00 -8.75 15.44
C ARG A 68 -3.63 -8.19 16.71
N GLU A 69 -3.84 -6.88 16.77
CA GLU A 69 -4.55 -6.25 17.89
C GLU A 69 -6.01 -6.71 17.97
N ARG A 70 -6.63 -7.00 16.82
CA ARG A 70 -8.02 -7.45 16.73
C ARG A 70 -8.18 -8.96 16.94
N GLU A 71 -7.39 -9.78 16.25
CA GLU A 71 -7.56 -11.24 16.18
C GLU A 71 -6.56 -12.01 17.06
N GLY A 72 -5.60 -11.32 17.69
CA GLY A 72 -4.45 -11.90 18.38
C GLY A 72 -3.35 -12.36 17.40
N ASN A 73 -2.44 -13.20 17.88
CA ASN A 73 -1.36 -13.78 17.04
C ASN A 73 -1.85 -14.92 16.12
N HIS A 74 -3.14 -14.96 15.80
CA HIS A 74 -3.72 -15.98 14.93
C HIS A 74 -3.49 -15.67 13.44
N SER A 75 -3.57 -16.71 12.62
CA SER A 75 -3.59 -16.55 11.19
C SER A 75 -4.83 -15.76 10.74
N GLY A 76 -4.68 -14.84 9.79
CA GLY A 76 -5.75 -13.94 9.38
C GLY A 76 -5.76 -13.63 7.89
N LEU A 77 -6.90 -13.14 7.41
CA LEU A 77 -7.09 -12.70 6.03
C LEU A 77 -7.23 -11.17 6.03
N ILE A 78 -6.33 -10.50 5.31
CA ILE A 78 -6.45 -9.08 4.99
C ILE A 78 -7.00 -8.98 3.57
N ALA A 79 -8.21 -8.44 3.43
CA ALA A 79 -8.81 -8.16 2.14
C ALA A 79 -8.36 -6.78 1.65
N VAL A 80 -7.73 -6.74 0.48
CA VAL A 80 -7.50 -5.54 -0.31
C VAL A 80 -8.71 -5.39 -1.22
N VAL A 81 -9.57 -4.43 -0.93
CA VAL A 81 -10.84 -4.25 -1.62
C VAL A 81 -10.73 -3.03 -2.52
N ALA A 82 -10.99 -3.21 -3.81
CA ALA A 82 -10.95 -2.16 -4.82
C ALA A 82 -12.06 -2.34 -5.85
N GLU A 83 -12.25 -1.34 -6.72
CA GLU A 83 -13.19 -1.39 -7.85
C GLU A 83 -12.93 -2.58 -8.78
N GLU A 84 -13.99 -3.24 -9.28
CA GLU A 84 -13.90 -4.48 -10.07
C GLU A 84 -13.05 -4.29 -11.34
N GLU A 85 -13.22 -3.15 -12.00
CA GLU A 85 -12.49 -2.72 -13.18
C GLU A 85 -10.99 -2.52 -12.92
N THR A 86 -10.61 -2.23 -11.67
CA THR A 86 -9.21 -1.94 -11.29
C THR A 86 -8.42 -3.18 -10.89
N LEU A 87 -9.08 -4.29 -10.56
CA LEU A 87 -8.44 -5.49 -9.99
C LEU A 87 -7.29 -6.05 -10.86
N LYS A 88 -7.38 -5.87 -12.18
CA LYS A 88 -6.38 -6.36 -13.14
C LYS A 88 -5.36 -5.31 -13.56
N THR A 89 -5.71 -4.02 -13.46
CA THR A 89 -4.94 -2.90 -14.02
C THR A 89 -4.08 -2.21 -12.97
N VAL A 90 -4.58 -2.07 -11.74
CA VAL A 90 -3.84 -1.41 -10.65
C VAL A 90 -2.83 -2.38 -10.06
N THR A 91 -1.56 -2.16 -10.42
CA THR A 91 -0.44 -3.01 -10.02
C THR A 91 -0.15 -2.90 -8.52
N GLU A 92 -0.35 -1.72 -7.93
CA GLU A 92 -0.10 -1.43 -6.53
C GLU A 92 -0.92 -2.34 -5.59
N ASN A 93 -2.23 -2.48 -5.80
CA ASN A 93 -3.10 -3.36 -5.00
C ASN A 93 -2.76 -4.84 -5.15
N ARG A 94 -2.40 -5.26 -6.37
CA ARG A 94 -1.95 -6.64 -6.63
C ARG A 94 -0.66 -6.94 -5.89
N ASN A 95 0.27 -5.99 -5.86
CA ASN A 95 1.54 -6.13 -5.16
C ASN A 95 1.34 -6.14 -3.64
N LEU A 96 0.43 -5.31 -3.11
CA LEU A 96 0.07 -5.33 -1.70
C LEU A 96 -0.46 -6.70 -1.27
N ALA A 97 -1.47 -7.23 -1.98
CA ALA A 97 -2.02 -8.55 -1.68
C ALA A 97 -0.95 -9.65 -1.73
N LYS A 98 -0.03 -9.61 -2.71
CA LYS A 98 1.11 -10.54 -2.79
C LYS A 98 2.08 -10.38 -1.63
N ARG A 99 2.40 -9.16 -1.22
CA ARG A 99 3.36 -8.89 -0.14
C ARG A 99 2.81 -9.33 1.21
N LEU A 100 1.51 -9.19 1.44
CA LEU A 100 0.87 -9.72 2.65
C LEU A 100 1.01 -11.25 2.77
N ASN A 101 0.97 -11.97 1.63
CA ASN A 101 1.18 -13.42 1.60
C ASN A 101 2.61 -13.86 1.92
N THR A 102 3.58 -12.95 2.01
CA THR A 102 4.96 -13.29 2.42
C THR A 102 5.16 -13.24 3.93
N THR A 103 4.12 -12.92 4.70
CA THR A 103 4.18 -12.88 6.16
C THR A 103 3.53 -14.13 6.75
N ASP A 104 4.24 -14.81 7.64
CA ASP A 104 3.74 -16.01 8.31
C ASP A 104 2.40 -15.75 9.02
N GLY A 105 1.44 -16.64 8.77
CA GLY A 105 0.08 -16.55 9.31
C GLY A 105 -0.82 -15.53 8.60
N ILE A 106 -0.31 -14.68 7.71
CA ILE A 106 -1.12 -13.68 7.03
C ILE A 106 -1.42 -14.12 5.60
N SER A 107 -2.67 -13.94 5.19
CA SER A 107 -3.06 -14.04 3.79
C SER A 107 -3.57 -12.70 3.29
N GLY A 108 -3.09 -12.27 2.14
CA GLY A 108 -3.60 -11.12 1.40
C GLY A 108 -4.42 -11.58 0.20
N ALA A 109 -5.58 -10.99 0.00
CA ALA A 109 -6.43 -11.24 -1.17
C ALA A 109 -6.96 -9.93 -1.76
N LEU A 110 -6.90 -9.79 -3.08
CA LEU A 110 -7.47 -8.69 -3.84
C LEU A 110 -8.84 -9.09 -4.36
N MET A 111 -9.87 -8.28 -4.13
CA MET A 111 -11.26 -8.59 -4.48
C MET A 111 -12.10 -7.33 -4.69
N ALA A 112 -13.23 -7.48 -5.39
CA ALA A 112 -14.27 -6.47 -5.45
C ALA A 112 -15.21 -6.55 -4.23
N PRO A 113 -15.92 -5.47 -3.84
CA PRO A 113 -16.87 -5.48 -2.72
C PRO A 113 -17.95 -6.54 -2.83
N GLN A 114 -18.44 -6.80 -4.04
CA GLN A 114 -19.52 -7.74 -4.31
C GLN A 114 -19.11 -9.20 -4.07
N GLU A 115 -17.80 -9.48 -3.95
CA GLU A 115 -17.29 -10.80 -3.57
C GLU A 115 -17.33 -11.05 -2.05
N LEU A 116 -17.58 -10.00 -1.24
CA LEU A 116 -17.68 -10.14 0.20
C LEU A 116 -19.04 -10.70 0.61
N GLU A 117 -19.02 -11.61 1.58
CA GLU A 117 -20.17 -12.33 2.08
C GLU A 117 -20.36 -12.02 3.57
N LEU A 118 -21.60 -11.96 4.07
CA LEU A 118 -21.88 -11.95 5.51
C LEU A 118 -22.34 -13.34 5.96
N LYS A 119 -21.54 -14.01 6.80
CA LYS A 119 -21.87 -15.34 7.37
C LYS A 119 -21.75 -15.32 8.88
N GLY A 120 -22.87 -15.62 9.56
CA GLY A 120 -22.88 -15.68 11.03
C GLY A 120 -22.43 -14.37 11.71
N GLY A 121 -22.76 -13.21 11.12
CA GLY A 121 -22.34 -11.90 11.62
C GLY A 121 -20.88 -11.53 11.35
N ARG A 122 -20.14 -12.33 10.57
CA ARG A 122 -18.76 -12.04 10.15
C ARG A 122 -18.68 -11.82 8.65
N VAL A 123 -17.86 -10.85 8.25
CA VAL A 123 -17.51 -10.63 6.84
C VAL A 123 -16.55 -11.74 6.41
N CYS A 124 -16.82 -12.35 5.26
CA CYS A 124 -16.09 -13.48 4.71
C CYS A 124 -15.80 -13.27 3.22
N TRP A 125 -14.76 -13.93 2.71
CA TRP A 125 -14.50 -14.08 1.29
C TRP A 125 -14.29 -15.56 0.97
N ARG A 126 -15.10 -16.11 0.07
CA ARG A 126 -15.13 -17.55 -0.27
C ARG A 126 -15.31 -18.43 0.97
N GLY A 127 -16.19 -17.99 1.87
CA GLY A 127 -16.44 -18.64 3.16
C GLY A 127 -15.34 -18.50 4.23
N ARG A 128 -14.18 -17.91 3.92
CA ARG A 128 -13.13 -17.63 4.92
C ARG A 128 -13.38 -16.28 5.59
N PRO A 129 -13.37 -16.20 6.94
CA PRO A 129 -13.49 -14.91 7.64
C PRO A 129 -12.40 -13.92 7.24
N VAL A 130 -12.81 -12.67 6.99
CA VAL A 130 -11.92 -11.53 6.75
C VAL A 130 -11.64 -10.84 8.09
N SER A 131 -10.36 -10.73 8.44
CA SER A 131 -9.89 -10.13 9.70
C SER A 131 -9.80 -8.61 9.59
N LEU A 132 -9.32 -8.11 8.45
CA LEU A 132 -9.13 -6.69 8.18
C LEU A 132 -9.45 -6.40 6.71
N ILE A 133 -10.02 -5.24 6.45
CA ILE A 133 -10.23 -4.72 5.10
C ILE A 133 -9.36 -3.48 4.95
N PHE A 134 -8.47 -3.48 3.96
CA PHE A 134 -7.92 -2.26 3.39
C PHE A 134 -8.77 -1.90 2.18
N LEU A 135 -9.32 -0.68 2.20
CA LEU A 135 -10.28 -0.19 1.21
C LEU A 135 -9.59 0.84 0.31
N ASP A 136 -9.59 0.60 -0.99
CA ASP A 136 -9.04 1.50 -2.00
C ASP A 136 -10.12 1.82 -3.05
N PHE A 137 -10.95 2.81 -2.71
CA PHE A 137 -11.93 3.43 -3.60
C PHE A 137 -11.57 4.89 -3.84
N ASN A 138 -11.68 5.32 -5.10
CA ASN A 138 -11.60 6.72 -5.49
C ASN A 138 -12.95 7.12 -6.08
N THR A 139 -13.93 7.39 -5.21
CA THR A 139 -15.20 8.00 -5.63
C THR A 139 -15.04 9.46 -6.03
#